data_AF-A0A958XTH3-F1
#
_entry.id   AF-A0A958XTH3-F1
#
_cell.length_a   1.000
_cell.length_b   1.000
_cell.length_c   1.000
_cell.angle_alpha   90.00
_cell.angle_beta   90.00
_cell.angle_gamma   90.00
#
_symmetry.space_group_name_H-M   'P 1'
#
loop_
_entity.id
_entity.type
_entity.pdbx_description
1 polymer ?
#
loop_
_entity_poly.entity_id
_entity_poly.type
_entity_poly.pdbx_seq_one_letter_code
_entity_poly.pdbx_strand_id
1 'polypeptide(L)'
;MDSSPILQILRALPPHTLRALGKFVHAAYHVTHQDVVRLFDILREHLPGAPDKETLAKLLNPEGGVTPRRIYHLNNYLLEAVEKFLAQEMWEQRPHDQHLATVEHLRRLQLRRESASMLRYARKR
;
A
#
# COMPACT_ATOMS: atom_id res chain seq x y z
N MET A 1 -16.96 4.25 -11.79
CA MET A 1 -15.80 3.84 -10.96
C MET A 1 -16.11 2.61 -10.12
N ASP A 2 -17.37 2.32 -9.86
CA ASP A 2 -17.82 1.27 -8.94
C ASP A 2 -17.27 -0.15 -9.19
N SER A 3 -16.93 -0.46 -10.44
CA SER A 3 -16.30 -1.73 -10.85
C SER A 3 -14.77 -1.72 -10.81
N SER A 4 -14.14 -0.65 -10.31
CA SER A 4 -12.68 -0.59 -10.24
C SER A 4 -12.14 -1.58 -9.20
N PRO A 5 -11.04 -2.31 -9.49
CA PRO A 5 -10.45 -3.27 -8.55
C PRO A 5 -10.13 -2.64 -7.20
N ILE A 6 -9.63 -1.39 -7.20
CA ILE A 6 -9.27 -0.67 -5.98
C ILE A 6 -10.48 -0.50 -5.04
N LEU A 7 -11.66 -0.12 -5.56
CA LEU A 7 -12.84 0.04 -4.72
C LEU A 7 -13.33 -1.28 -4.14
N GLN A 8 -13.26 -2.36 -4.91
CA GLN A 8 -13.63 -3.69 -4.43
C GLN A 8 -12.69 -4.15 -3.31
N ILE A 9 -11.38 -3.94 -3.47
CA ILE A 9 -10.40 -4.25 -2.43
C ILE A 9 -10.69 -3.42 -1.18
N LEU A 10 -10.81 -2.09 -1.31
CA LEU A 10 -11.03 -1.22 -0.16
C LEU A 10 -12.31 -1.56 0.61
N ARG A 11 -13.39 -1.96 -0.09
CA ARG A 11 -14.65 -2.42 0.52
C ARG A 11 -14.52 -3.77 1.24
N ALA A 12 -13.63 -4.64 0.78
CA ALA A 12 -13.40 -5.94 1.39
C ALA A 12 -12.48 -5.89 2.63
N LEU A 13 -11.71 -4.80 2.81
CA LEU A 13 -10.80 -4.68 3.94
C LEU A 13 -11.56 -4.50 5.27
N PRO A 14 -11.21 -5.26 6.32
CA PRO A 14 -11.70 -5.01 7.66
C PRO A 14 -11.37 -3.58 8.14
N PRO A 15 -12.17 -2.99 9.03
CA PRO A 15 -11.95 -1.61 9.48
C PRO A 15 -10.56 -1.36 10.09
N HIS A 16 -9.96 -2.34 10.76
CA HIS A 16 -8.62 -2.22 11.32
C HIS A 16 -7.54 -2.20 10.24
N THR A 17 -7.66 -3.07 9.23
CA THR A 17 -6.76 -3.13 8.07
C THR A 17 -6.88 -1.86 7.22
N LEU A 18 -8.09 -1.35 7.01
CA LEU A 18 -8.31 -0.09 6.29
C LEU A 18 -7.66 1.12 7.01
N ARG A 19 -7.69 1.13 8.36
CA ARG A 19 -6.96 2.15 9.16
C ARG A 19 -5.44 2.00 9.02
N ALA A 20 -4.92 0.78 9.03
CA ALA A 20 -3.50 0.52 8.83
C ALA A 20 -3.04 0.93 7.42
N LEU A 21 -3.81 0.59 6.39
CA LEU A 21 -3.60 1.06 5.02
C LEU A 21 -3.60 2.59 4.94
N GLY A 22 -4.49 3.26 5.67
CA GLY A 22 -4.48 4.71 5.76
C GLY A 22 -3.14 5.25 6.26
N LYS A 23 -2.59 4.70 7.35
CA LYS A 23 -1.25 5.08 7.84
C LYS A 23 -0.15 4.80 6.82
N PHE A 24 -0.23 3.66 6.14
CA PHE A 24 0.73 3.27 5.10
C PHE A 24 0.73 4.25 3.92
N VAL A 25 -0.44 4.58 3.38
CA VAL A 25 -0.58 5.53 2.25
C VAL A 25 -0.13 6.94 2.64
N HIS A 26 -0.30 7.36 3.90
CA HIS A 26 0.15 8.67 4.37
C HIS A 26 1.64 8.73 4.71
N ALA A 27 2.32 7.59 4.82
CA ALA A 27 3.75 7.57 5.07
C ALA A 27 4.50 7.94 3.79
N ALA A 28 5.23 9.05 3.84
CA ALA A 28 5.98 9.60 2.70
C ALA A 28 7.02 8.62 2.10
N TYR A 29 7.42 7.61 2.87
CA TYR A 29 8.29 6.54 2.40
C TYR A 29 7.61 5.60 1.39
N HIS A 30 6.31 5.35 1.55
CA HIS A 30 5.56 4.39 0.72
C HIS A 30 4.84 5.07 -0.44
N VAL A 31 4.29 6.27 -0.23
CA VAL A 31 3.59 7.04 -1.26
C VAL A 31 4.09 8.48 -1.24
N THR A 32 4.77 8.87 -2.32
CA THR A 32 5.36 10.20 -2.46
C THR A 32 4.41 11.18 -3.15
N HIS A 33 3.48 10.67 -3.97
CA HIS A 33 2.60 11.49 -4.79
C HIS A 33 1.37 11.94 -4.00
N GLN A 34 1.29 13.22 -3.66
CA GLN A 34 0.22 13.77 -2.82
C GLN A 34 -1.19 13.55 -3.39
N ASP A 35 -1.38 13.62 -4.71
CA ASP A 35 -2.70 13.35 -5.30
C ASP A 35 -3.16 11.89 -5.11
N VAL A 36 -2.24 10.94 -4.91
CA VAL A 36 -2.59 9.54 -4.63
C VAL A 36 -3.13 9.42 -3.21
N VAL A 37 -2.52 10.15 -2.26
CA VAL A 37 -2.99 10.26 -0.88
C VAL A 37 -4.38 10.90 -0.85
N ARG A 38 -4.56 12.03 -1.54
CA ARG A 38 -5.86 12.69 -1.68
C ARG A 38 -6.91 11.79 -2.32
N LEU A 39 -6.55 11.06 -3.38
CA LEU A 39 -7.45 10.11 -4.01
C LEU A 39 -7.88 9.02 -3.01
N PHE A 40 -6.95 8.47 -2.24
CA PHE A 40 -7.26 7.48 -1.21
C PHE A 40 -8.24 8.03 -0.17
N ASP A 41 -8.01 9.25 0.34
CA ASP A 41 -8.90 9.86 1.34
C ASP A 41 -10.31 10.07 0.78
N ILE A 42 -10.45 10.61 -0.44
CA ILE A 42 -11.75 10.80 -1.09
C ILE A 42 -12.48 9.46 -1.24
N LEU A 43 -11.79 8.42 -1.73
CA LEU A 43 -12.39 7.10 -1.90
C LEU A 43 -12.78 6.48 -0.54
N ARG A 44 -11.96 6.67 0.50
CA ARG A 44 -12.22 6.17 1.85
C ARG A 44 -13.46 6.83 2.47
N GLU A 45 -13.59 8.14 2.34
CA GLU A 45 -14.73 8.90 2.87
C GLU A 45 -16.04 8.55 2.17
N HIS A 46 -15.97 8.18 0.89
CA HIS A 46 -17.13 7.88 0.06
C HIS A 46 -17.26 6.38 -0.27
N LEU A 47 -16.65 5.48 0.51
CA LEU A 47 -16.59 4.03 0.22
C LEU A 47 -17.96 3.39 -0.13
N PRO A 48 -19.06 3.70 0.60
CA PRO A 48 -20.38 3.14 0.31
C PRO A 48 -20.98 3.59 -1.03
N GLY A 49 -20.55 4.75 -1.54
CA GLY A 49 -21.08 5.39 -2.75
C GLY A 49 -19.99 6.20 -3.43
N ALA A 50 -18.97 5.51 -3.94
CA ALA A 50 -17.77 6.16 -4.42
C ALA A 50 -18.09 7.08 -5.60
N PRO A 51 -17.53 8.30 -5.64
CA PRO A 51 -17.80 9.26 -6.69
C PRO A 51 -17.46 8.69 -8.07
N ASP A 52 -18.20 9.13 -9.08
CA ASP A 52 -17.85 8.87 -10.47
C ASP A 52 -16.55 9.58 -10.87
N LYS A 53 -16.06 9.31 -12.08
CA LYS A 53 -14.78 9.87 -12.55
C LYS A 53 -14.82 11.39 -12.67
N GLU A 54 -15.96 11.96 -13.01
CA GLU A 54 -16.11 13.41 -13.21
C GLU A 54 -16.12 14.15 -11.87
N THR A 55 -16.82 13.59 -10.88
CA THR A 55 -16.84 14.08 -9.51
C THR A 55 -15.44 13.96 -8.89
N LEU A 56 -14.76 12.83 -9.08
CA LEU A 56 -13.37 12.66 -8.66
C LEU A 56 -12.42 13.69 -9.30
N ALA A 57 -12.59 13.97 -10.60
CA ALA A 57 -11.78 14.98 -11.29
C ALA A 57 -11.92 16.35 -10.62
N LYS A 58 -13.15 16.75 -10.30
CA LYS A 58 -13.46 18.03 -9.64
C LYS A 58 -12.91 18.09 -8.21
N LEU A 59 -13.03 17.00 -7.45
CA LEU A 59 -12.52 16.93 -6.08
C LEU A 59 -10.99 16.98 -6.02
N LEU A 60 -10.30 16.35 -6.99
CA LEU A 60 -8.84 16.34 -7.05
C LEU A 60 -8.25 17.66 -7.57
N ASN A 61 -8.97 18.36 -8.44
CA ASN A 61 -8.54 19.65 -8.97
C ASN A 61 -9.73 20.57 -9.27
N PRO A 62 -10.18 21.36 -8.28
CA PRO A 62 -11.32 22.25 -8.44
C PRO A 62 -11.05 23.43 -9.38
N GLU A 63 -9.78 23.82 -9.62
CA GLU A 63 -9.40 24.92 -10.50
C GLU A 63 -9.32 24.52 -12.00
N GLY A 64 -9.58 23.25 -12.31
CA GLY A 64 -9.75 22.77 -13.68
C GLY A 64 -8.56 21.96 -14.22
N GLY A 65 -8.89 20.88 -14.94
CA GLY A 65 -7.93 20.12 -15.76
C GLY A 65 -7.41 18.80 -15.17
N VAL A 66 -8.25 17.98 -14.52
CA VAL A 66 -7.93 16.56 -14.37
C VAL A 66 -8.48 15.81 -15.58
N THR A 67 -7.58 15.41 -16.47
CA THR A 67 -7.95 14.53 -17.59
C THR A 67 -8.30 13.14 -17.05
N PRO A 68 -9.24 12.41 -17.68
CA PRO A 68 -9.53 11.02 -17.32
C PRO A 68 -8.27 10.13 -17.26
N ARG A 69 -7.26 10.46 -18.08
CA ARG A 69 -5.94 9.82 -18.08
C ARG A 69 -5.20 10.00 -16.75
N ARG A 70 -5.22 11.18 -16.15
CA ARG A 70 -4.61 11.42 -14.83
C ARG A 70 -5.28 10.59 -13.74
N ILE A 71 -6.61 10.50 -13.74
CA ILE A 71 -7.34 9.64 -12.77
C ILE A 71 -6.94 8.18 -12.93
N TYR A 72 -6.83 7.70 -14.17
CA TYR A 72 -6.35 6.35 -14.43
C TYR A 72 -4.96 6.11 -13.84
N HIS A 73 -4.02 7.04 -14.05
CA HIS A 73 -2.69 6.94 -13.46
C HIS A 73 -2.73 6.96 -11.93
N LEU A 74 -3.47 7.88 -11.31
CA LEU A 74 -3.59 7.94 -9.85
C LEU A 74 -4.19 6.67 -9.26
N ASN A 75 -5.21 6.08 -9.91
CA ASN A 75 -5.76 4.79 -9.51
C ASN A 75 -4.73 3.67 -9.57
N ASN A 76 -3.91 3.61 -10.62
CA ASN A 76 -2.88 2.58 -10.74
C ASN A 76 -1.81 2.72 -9.66
N TYR A 77 -1.37 3.96 -9.37
CA TYR A 77 -0.43 4.21 -8.28
C TYR A 77 -1.02 3.84 -6.92
N LEU A 78 -2.30 4.14 -6.71
CA LEU A 78 -2.98 3.75 -5.48
C LEU A 78 -3.10 2.22 -5.37
N LEU A 79 -3.44 1.55 -6.47
CA LEU A 79 -3.51 0.09 -6.51
C LEU A 79 -2.15 -0.54 -6.17
N GLU A 80 -1.06 -0.05 -6.76
CA GLU A 80 0.30 -0.51 -6.44
C GLU A 80 0.64 -0.31 -4.96
N ALA A 81 0.25 0.82 -4.37
CA ALA A 81 0.45 1.08 -2.94
C ALA A 81 -0.34 0.08 -2.07
N VAL A 82 -1.59 -0.23 -2.45
CA VAL A 82 -2.40 -1.25 -1.76
C VAL A 82 -1.81 -2.65 -1.90
N GLU A 83 -1.31 -3.02 -3.08
CA GLU A 83 -0.65 -4.31 -3.29
C GLU A 83 0.59 -4.45 -2.39
N LYS A 84 1.43 -3.41 -2.33
CA LYS A 84 2.61 -3.38 -1.43
C LYS A 84 2.22 -3.50 0.04
N PHE A 85 1.18 -2.79 0.46
CA PHE A 85 0.66 -2.88 1.82
C PHE A 85 0.19 -4.30 2.15
N LEU A 86 -0.62 -4.92 1.29
CA LEU A 86 -1.11 -6.28 1.51
C LEU A 86 0.02 -7.31 1.51
N ALA A 87 1.01 -7.14 0.63
CA ALA A 87 2.21 -7.97 0.63
C ALA A 87 2.99 -7.84 1.94
N GLN A 88 3.11 -6.61 2.47
CA GLN A 88 3.75 -6.37 3.77
C GLN A 88 2.99 -7.03 4.92
N GLU A 89 1.67 -6.90 4.99
CA GLU A 89 0.84 -7.56 6.02
C GLU A 89 1.04 -9.08 5.98
N MET A 90 1.13 -9.67 4.78
CA MET A 90 1.41 -11.08 4.62
C MET A 90 2.82 -11.47 5.02
N TRP A 91 3.79 -10.60 4.75
CA TRP A 91 5.17 -10.79 5.16
C TRP A 91 5.31 -10.77 6.68
N GLU A 92 4.65 -9.85 7.36
CA GLU A 92 4.66 -9.70 8.84
C GLU A 92 4.12 -10.94 9.57
N GLN A 93 3.23 -11.69 8.93
CA GLN A 93 2.72 -12.97 9.46
C GLN A 93 3.72 -14.13 9.32
N ARG A 94 4.86 -13.92 8.65
CA ARG A 94 5.88 -14.96 8.39
C ARG A 94 7.26 -14.58 8.93
N PRO A 95 7.39 -14.34 10.25
CA PRO A 95 8.64 -13.85 10.85
C PRO A 95 9.85 -14.74 10.57
N HIS A 96 9.65 -16.06 10.40
CA HIS A 96 10.73 -16.98 10.04
C HIS A 96 11.29 -16.71 8.65
N ASP A 97 10.43 -16.51 7.66
CA ASP A 97 10.83 -16.19 6.29
C ASP A 97 11.56 -14.84 6.26
N GLN A 98 11.11 -13.87 7.07
CA GLN A 98 11.80 -12.58 7.23
C GLN A 98 13.22 -12.72 7.76
N HIS A 99 13.38 -13.47 8.85
CA HIS A 99 14.69 -13.70 9.45
C HIS A 99 15.62 -14.46 8.50
N LEU A 100 15.08 -15.44 7.76
CA LEU A 100 15.86 -16.18 6.76
C LEU A 100 16.33 -15.25 5.64
N ALA A 101 15.44 -14.45 5.07
CA ALA A 101 15.79 -13.48 4.02
C ALA A 101 16.87 -12.48 4.50
N THR A 102 16.78 -12.03 5.76
CA THR A 102 17.79 -11.15 6.37
C THR A 102 19.14 -11.84 6.49
N VAL A 103 19.17 -13.08 7.00
CA VAL A 103 20.40 -13.88 7.12
C VAL A 103 21.05 -14.09 5.75
N GLU A 104 20.26 -14.41 4.72
CA GLU A 104 20.75 -14.60 3.36
C GLU A 104 21.33 -13.31 2.78
N HIS A 105 20.66 -12.17 2.99
CA HIS A 105 21.15 -10.88 2.53
C HIS A 105 22.48 -10.50 3.19
N LEU A 106 22.60 -10.66 4.52
CA LEU A 106 23.85 -10.44 5.25
C LEU A 106 24.99 -11.33 4.75
N ARG A 107 24.70 -12.59 4.40
CA ARG A 107 25.70 -13.49 3.80
C ARG A 107 26.18 -13.00 2.44
N ARG A 108 25.29 -12.45 1.59
CA ARG A 108 25.67 -11.85 0.30
C ARG A 108 26.57 -10.63 0.50
N LEU A 109 26.37 -9.88 1.58
CA LEU A 109 27.24 -8.78 2.03
C LEU A 109 28.52 -9.26 2.74
N GLN A 110 28.80 -10.57 2.77
CA GLN A 110 29.95 -11.17 3.43
C GLN A 110 30.01 -11.00 4.96
N LEU A 111 28.90 -10.61 5.61
CA LEU A 111 28.75 -10.46 7.05
C LEU A 111 28.45 -11.80 7.74
N ARG A 112 29.42 -12.71 7.69
CA ARG A 112 29.26 -14.11 8.13
C ARG A 112 29.08 -14.25 9.65
N ARG A 113 29.76 -13.44 10.45
CA ARG A 113 29.68 -13.50 11.92
C ARG A 113 28.33 -12.98 12.42
N GLU A 114 27.89 -11.87 11.85
CA GLU A 114 26.65 -11.18 12.16
C GLU A 114 25.46 -12.06 11.75
N SER A 115 25.48 -12.59 10.52
CA SER A 115 24.44 -13.51 10.05
C SER A 115 24.35 -14.79 10.89
N ALA A 116 25.47 -15.35 11.37
CA ALA A 116 25.46 -16.52 12.25
C ALA A 116 24.76 -16.23 13.59
N SER A 117 24.95 -15.05 14.16
CA SER A 117 24.30 -14.65 15.42
C SER A 117 22.77 -14.53 15.29
N MET A 118 22.27 -14.25 14.09
CA MET A 118 20.84 -14.06 13.79
C MET A 118 20.11 -15.37 13.42
N LEU A 119 20.84 -16.46 13.14
CA LEU A 119 20.25 -17.77 12.82
C LEU A 119 19.32 -18.31 13.93
N ARG A 120 19.52 -17.90 15.19
CA ARG A 120 18.66 -18.30 16.31
C ARG A 120 17.20 -17.88 16.11
N TYR A 121 16.97 -16.75 15.43
CA TYR A 121 15.63 -16.21 15.17
C TYR A 121 14.95 -16.88 13.97
N ALA A 122 15.73 -17.44 13.04
CA ALA A 122 15.21 -18.21 11.91
C ALA A 122 14.83 -19.65 12.28
N ARG A 123 15.34 -20.19 13.40
CA ARG A 123 15.20 -21.62 13.77
C ARG A 123 14.14 -21.95 14.82
N LYS A 124 13.63 -20.99 15.57
CA LYS A 124 12.84 -21.26 16.79
C LYS A 124 11.39 -21.66 16.44
N ARG A 125 11.00 -22.89 16.82
CA ARG A 125 9.60 -23.38 16.90
C ARG A 125 9.05 -23.12 18.29
#